data_AF-A0A846WUS0-F1
#
_entry.id   AF-A0A846WUS0-F1
#
_cell.length_a   1.000
_cell.length_b   1.000
_cell.length_c   1.000
_cell.angle_alpha   90.00
_cell.angle_beta   90.00
_cell.angle_gamma   90.00
#
_symmetry.space_group_name_H-M   'P 1'
#
loop_
_entity.id
_entity.type
_entity.pdbx_description
1 polymer ?
#
loop_
_entity_poly.entity_id
_entity_poly.type
_entity_poly.pdbx_seq_one_letter_code
_entity_poly.pdbx_strand_id
1 'polypeptide(L)'
;MVDTALPDAALPDVSGLSTAQKIALAHRLVDSLATDDLTGLSNDDLVTVAQSTEQLITRITVQGDRQIVEFSDRHLAREYGFGSTTDAMIGLLRVSEPWRRWKQLKATATFHTFTGEVAAPKYPALAEAMASGAA
;
A
#
# COMPACT_ATOMS: atom_id res chain seq x y z
N MET A 1 21.77 -13.95 13.83
CA MET A 1 21.60 -12.50 13.58
C MET A 1 21.96 -12.26 12.13
N VAL A 2 20.96 -12.34 11.25
CA VAL A 2 21.11 -11.78 9.91
C VAL A 2 21.31 -10.28 10.07
N ASP A 3 22.44 -9.79 9.60
CA ASP A 3 22.75 -8.36 9.55
C ASP A 3 21.68 -7.69 8.68
N THR A 4 20.71 -7.06 9.34
CA THR A 4 19.51 -6.48 8.70
C THR A 4 19.81 -5.11 8.08
N ALA A 5 21.02 -4.60 8.27
CA ALA A 5 21.48 -3.35 7.67
C ALA A 5 22.17 -3.65 6.33
N LEU A 6 21.38 -3.99 5.31
CA LEU A 6 21.85 -3.77 3.94
C LEU A 6 22.18 -2.27 3.83
N PRO A 7 23.43 -1.88 3.50
CA PRO A 7 23.76 -0.47 3.36
C PRO A 7 22.84 0.15 2.29
N ASP A 8 22.29 1.33 2.57
CA ASP A 8 21.34 2.05 1.72
C ASP A 8 21.84 2.22 0.26
N ALA A 9 23.16 2.16 0.08
CA ALA A 9 23.86 2.19 -1.21
C ALA A 9 23.72 0.90 -2.07
N ALA A 10 23.15 -0.19 -1.56
CA ALA A 10 22.99 -1.46 -2.28
C ALA A 10 21.61 -1.61 -2.96
N LEU A 11 20.63 -0.78 -2.61
CA LEU A 11 19.31 -0.81 -3.22
C LEU A 11 19.31 0.03 -4.51
N PRO A 12 18.63 -0.42 -5.58
CA PRO A 12 18.55 0.34 -6.82
C PRO A 12 17.86 1.69 -6.57
N ASP A 13 18.46 2.78 -7.06
CA ASP A 13 17.78 4.07 -7.06
C ASP A 13 16.54 3.99 -7.97
N VAL A 14 15.37 4.23 -7.37
CA VAL A 14 14.07 4.21 -8.06
C VAL A 14 13.52 5.62 -8.32
N SER A 15 14.27 6.68 -7.99
CA SER A 15 13.83 8.07 -8.11
C SER A 15 13.43 8.45 -9.54
N GLY A 16 14.19 7.98 -10.53
CA GLY A 16 13.93 8.21 -11.97
C GLY A 16 12.84 7.33 -12.59
N LEU A 17 12.26 6.38 -11.85
CA LEU A 17 11.20 5.50 -12.36
C LEU A 17 9.82 6.18 -12.26
N SER A 18 9.00 6.01 -13.30
CA SER A 18 7.59 6.36 -13.25
C SER A 18 6.84 5.49 -12.23
N THR A 19 5.65 5.92 -11.80
CA THR A 19 4.81 5.13 -10.88
C THR A 19 4.51 3.72 -11.44
N ALA A 20 4.22 3.61 -12.74
CA ALA A 20 3.99 2.32 -13.38
C ALA A 20 5.25 1.42 -13.37
N GLN A 21 6.42 2.01 -13.61
CA GLN A 21 7.69 1.27 -13.53
C GLN A 21 8.00 0.81 -12.10
N LYS A 22 7.67 1.61 -11.09
CA LYS A 22 7.80 1.23 -9.66
C LYS A 22 6.89 0.06 -9.31
N ILE A 23 5.64 0.06 -9.79
CA ILE A 23 4.72 -1.07 -9.60
C ILE A 23 5.21 -2.33 -10.32
N ALA A 24 5.71 -2.21 -11.55
CA ALA A 24 6.30 -3.35 -12.27
C ALA A 24 7.53 -3.92 -11.54
N LEU A 25 8.37 -3.06 -10.96
CA LEU A 25 9.49 -3.50 -10.12
C LEU A 25 9.00 -4.21 -8.86
N ALA A 26 7.96 -3.69 -8.19
CA ALA A 26 7.37 -4.34 -7.02
C ALA A 26 6.82 -5.73 -7.36
N HIS A 27 6.15 -5.91 -8.51
CA HIS A 27 5.72 -7.24 -8.97
C HIS A 27 6.90 -8.20 -9.13
N ARG A 28 7.99 -7.78 -9.78
CA ARG A 28 9.19 -8.62 -9.93
C ARG A 28 9.80 -9.02 -8.58
N LEU A 29 9.80 -8.12 -7.61
CA LEU A 29 10.29 -8.44 -6.26
C LEU A 29 9.40 -9.48 -5.57
N VAL A 30 8.07 -9.34 -5.69
CA VAL A 30 7.12 -10.34 -5.16
C VAL A 30 7.30 -11.69 -5.86
N ASP A 31 7.49 -11.70 -7.17
CA ASP A 31 7.76 -12.94 -7.93
C ASP A 31 9.06 -13.61 -7.45
N SER A 32 10.11 -12.83 -7.17
CA SER A 32 11.35 -13.34 -6.61
C SER A 32 11.16 -13.93 -5.21
N LEU A 33 10.48 -13.19 -4.31
CA LEU A 33 10.17 -13.65 -2.94
C LEU A 33 9.37 -14.96 -2.95
N ALA A 34 8.48 -15.15 -3.93
CA ALA A 34 7.70 -16.37 -4.07
C ALA A 34 8.54 -17.61 -4.42
N THR A 35 9.80 -17.42 -4.83
CA THR A 35 10.74 -18.51 -5.18
C THR A 35 11.82 -18.77 -4.12
N ASP A 36 11.91 -17.94 -3.08
CA ASP A 36 12.91 -18.09 -2.03
C ASP A 36 12.64 -19.34 -1.17
N ASP A 37 13.70 -20.08 -0.85
CA ASP A 37 13.62 -21.23 0.04
C ASP A 37 13.63 -20.78 1.51
N LEU A 38 12.48 -20.87 2.16
CA LEU A 38 12.31 -20.52 3.57
C LEU A 38 12.76 -21.64 4.53
N THR A 39 12.99 -22.86 4.04
CA THR A 39 13.31 -24.02 4.91
C THR A 39 14.70 -23.93 5.54
N GLY A 40 15.59 -23.15 4.93
CA GLY A 40 16.93 -22.86 5.46
C GLY A 40 16.97 -21.77 6.53
N LEU A 41 15.87 -21.06 6.81
CA LEU A 41 15.84 -20.01 7.81
C LEU A 41 15.77 -20.58 9.23
N SER A 42 16.44 -19.92 10.16
CA SER A 42 16.18 -20.15 11.59
C SER A 42 14.78 -19.68 11.96
N ASN A 43 14.23 -20.17 13.08
CA ASN A 43 12.92 -19.72 13.55
C ASN A 43 12.86 -18.21 13.78
N ASP A 44 13.93 -17.62 14.34
CA ASP A 44 14.00 -16.18 14.61
C ASP A 44 14.06 -15.35 13.32
N ASP A 45 14.82 -15.84 12.32
CA ASP A 45 14.90 -15.19 11.01
C ASP A 45 13.55 -15.29 10.27
N LEU A 46 12.86 -16.44 10.35
CA LEU A 46 11.54 -16.62 9.76
C LEU A 46 10.51 -15.67 10.39
N VAL A 47 10.51 -15.51 11.71
CA VAL A 47 9.65 -14.53 12.40
C VAL A 47 9.96 -13.11 11.95
N THR A 48 11.25 -12.77 11.82
CA THR A 48 11.69 -11.44 11.36
C THR A 48 11.20 -11.13 9.95
N VAL A 49 11.33 -12.10 9.02
CA VAL A 49 10.84 -11.97 7.63
C VAL A 49 9.32 -11.86 7.59
N ALA A 50 8.59 -12.67 8.37
CA ALA A 50 7.14 -12.61 8.43
C ALA A 50 6.65 -11.24 8.95
N GLN A 51 7.23 -10.73 10.05
CA GLN A 51 6.88 -9.40 10.58
C GLN A 51 7.18 -8.29 9.58
N SER A 52 8.34 -8.34 8.91
CA SER A 52 8.72 -7.36 7.89
C SER A 52 7.77 -7.39 6.69
N THR A 53 7.29 -8.57 6.32
CA THR A 53 6.30 -8.75 5.24
C THR A 53 4.96 -8.12 5.61
N GLU A 54 4.47 -8.29 6.84
CA GLU A 54 3.23 -7.65 7.31
C GLU A 54 3.36 -6.12 7.34
N GLN A 55 4.50 -5.59 7.80
CA GLN A 55 4.76 -4.14 7.74
C GLN A 55 4.73 -3.62 6.28
N LEU A 56 5.32 -4.37 5.34
CA LEU A 56 5.27 -4.04 3.92
C LEU A 56 3.84 -4.07 3.37
N ILE A 57 3.03 -5.07 3.75
CA ILE A 57 1.62 -5.16 3.36
C ILE A 57 0.84 -3.94 3.83
N THR A 58 1.03 -3.48 5.08
CA THR A 58 0.41 -2.25 5.58
C THR A 58 0.84 -1.05 4.72
N ARG A 59 2.14 -0.88 4.46
CA ARG A 59 2.67 0.25 3.67
C ARG A 59 2.13 0.25 2.23
N ILE A 60 2.09 -0.90 1.58
CA ILE A 60 1.53 -1.05 0.23
C ILE A 60 0.02 -0.76 0.24
N THR A 61 -0.70 -1.18 1.29
CA THR A 61 -2.13 -0.89 1.44
C THR A 61 -2.37 0.62 1.50
N VAL A 62 -1.59 1.35 2.31
CA VAL A 62 -1.65 2.83 2.38
C VAL A 62 -1.35 3.47 1.02
N GLN A 63 -0.36 2.97 0.26
CA GLN A 63 -0.09 3.52 -1.07
C GLN A 63 -1.22 3.23 -2.07
N GLY A 64 -1.85 2.06 -1.99
CA GLY A 64 -3.05 1.75 -2.77
C GLY A 64 -4.25 2.59 -2.38
N ASP A 65 -4.39 2.94 -1.10
CA ASP A 65 -5.48 3.80 -0.61
C ASP A 65 -5.43 5.19 -1.22
N ARG A 66 -4.22 5.74 -1.47
CA ARG A 66 -4.05 7.00 -2.20
C ARG A 66 -4.65 6.94 -3.60
N GLN A 67 -4.54 5.80 -4.29
CA GLN A 67 -5.15 5.62 -5.62
C GLN A 67 -6.68 5.57 -5.52
N ILE A 68 -7.21 4.95 -4.47
CA ILE A 68 -8.66 4.90 -4.21
C ILE A 68 -9.21 6.30 -3.87
N VAL A 69 -8.45 7.13 -3.15
CA VAL A 69 -8.79 8.55 -2.93
C VAL A 69 -8.87 9.28 -4.26
N GLU A 70 -7.87 9.16 -5.14
CA GLU A 70 -7.91 9.76 -6.48
C GLU A 70 -9.12 9.28 -7.31
N PHE A 71 -9.48 8.00 -7.20
CA PHE A 71 -10.69 7.45 -7.81
C PHE A 71 -11.96 8.12 -7.30
N SER A 72 -12.02 8.40 -6.00
CA SER A 72 -13.15 9.06 -5.35
C SER A 72 -13.23 10.54 -5.74
N ASP A 73 -12.14 11.28 -5.55
CA ASP A 73 -12.08 12.73 -5.70
C ASP A 73 -12.29 13.15 -7.17
N ARG A 74 -11.81 12.34 -8.12
CA ARG A 74 -12.01 12.56 -9.56
C ARG A 74 -13.28 11.92 -10.11
N HIS A 75 -14.09 11.30 -9.26
CA HIS A 75 -15.33 10.61 -9.65
C HIS A 75 -15.15 9.51 -10.72
N LEU A 76 -13.99 8.86 -10.75
CA LEU A 76 -13.65 7.86 -11.77
C LEU A 76 -14.61 6.67 -11.77
N ALA A 77 -15.18 6.31 -10.62
CA ALA A 77 -16.17 5.23 -10.56
C ALA A 77 -17.30 5.44 -11.58
N ARG A 78 -17.83 6.67 -11.70
CA ARG A 78 -18.88 6.99 -12.67
C ARG A 78 -18.37 7.01 -14.10
N GLU A 79 -17.16 7.52 -14.32
CA GLU A 79 -16.50 7.51 -15.64
C GLU A 79 -16.36 6.08 -16.18
N TYR A 80 -16.08 5.11 -15.29
CA TYR A 80 -15.96 3.70 -15.62
C TYR A 80 -17.28 2.90 -15.47
N GLY A 81 -18.43 3.56 -15.31
CA GLY A 81 -19.75 2.91 -15.33
C GLY A 81 -20.18 2.23 -14.02
N PHE A 82 -19.52 2.52 -12.90
CA PHE A 82 -19.88 2.01 -11.57
C PHE A 82 -20.77 2.99 -10.80
N GLY A 83 -21.69 2.45 -9.99
CA GLY A 83 -22.62 3.26 -9.18
C GLY A 83 -21.96 3.99 -8.02
N SER A 84 -20.84 3.47 -7.51
CA SER A 84 -20.10 4.03 -6.39
C SER A 84 -18.61 3.67 -6.44
N THR A 85 -17.79 4.38 -5.66
CA THR A 85 -16.36 4.05 -5.48
C THR A 85 -16.18 2.63 -4.95
N THR A 86 -17.03 2.18 -4.03
CA THR A 86 -16.98 0.81 -3.49
C THR A 86 -17.36 -0.25 -4.54
N ASP A 87 -18.28 0.05 -5.46
CA ASP A 87 -18.57 -0.84 -6.59
C ASP A 87 -17.38 -0.93 -7.54
N ALA A 88 -16.69 0.19 -7.81
CA ALA A 88 -15.45 0.19 -8.59
C ALA A 88 -14.31 -0.56 -7.86
N MET A 89 -14.22 -0.45 -6.54
CA MET A 89 -13.25 -1.23 -5.74
C MET A 89 -13.44 -2.74 -5.94
N ILE A 90 -14.69 -3.22 -6.00
CA ILE A 90 -15.01 -4.63 -6.26
C ILE A 90 -14.79 -4.99 -7.74
N GLY A 91 -15.45 -4.23 -8.60
CA GLY A 91 -15.68 -4.55 -9.99
C GLY A 91 -14.51 -4.25 -10.92
N LEU A 92 -13.71 -3.22 -10.59
CA LEU A 92 -12.56 -2.78 -11.38
C LEU A 92 -11.24 -3.09 -10.67
N LEU A 93 -11.10 -2.69 -9.41
CA LEU A 93 -9.82 -2.77 -8.69
C LEU A 93 -9.58 -4.10 -7.97
N ARG A 94 -10.60 -4.98 -7.88
CA ARG A 94 -10.53 -6.28 -7.21
C ARG A 94 -10.05 -6.22 -5.75
N VAL A 95 -10.40 -5.15 -5.05
CA VAL A 95 -10.07 -4.95 -3.64
C VAL A 95 -10.81 -5.97 -2.78
N SER A 96 -10.05 -6.71 -1.96
CA SER A 96 -10.60 -7.56 -0.89
C SER A 96 -11.20 -6.71 0.25
N GLU A 97 -12.30 -7.18 0.84
CA GLU A 97 -12.98 -6.51 1.96
C GLU A 97 -13.20 -4.99 1.73
N PRO A 98 -13.84 -4.60 0.61
CA PRO A 98 -13.89 -3.21 0.13
C PRO A 98 -14.53 -2.25 1.15
N TRP A 99 -15.54 -2.70 1.89
CA TRP A 99 -16.20 -1.90 2.92
C TRP A 99 -15.32 -1.66 4.14
N ARG A 100 -14.60 -2.69 4.58
CA ARG A 100 -13.63 -2.58 5.69
C ARG A 100 -12.52 -1.63 5.31
N ARG A 101 -11.94 -1.82 4.11
CA ARG A 101 -10.89 -0.95 3.58
C ARG A 101 -11.36 0.48 3.41
N TRP A 102 -12.55 0.70 2.84
CA TRP A 102 -13.14 2.05 2.69
C TRP A 102 -13.36 2.75 4.04
N LYS A 103 -13.79 2.02 5.08
CA LYS A 103 -13.94 2.56 6.43
C LYS A 103 -12.59 3.00 7.03
N GLN A 104 -11.55 2.19 6.86
CA GLN A 104 -10.19 2.49 7.32
C GLN A 104 -9.60 3.68 6.56
N LEU A 105 -9.68 3.65 5.23
CA LEU A 105 -9.24 4.72 4.34
C LEU A 105 -9.89 6.06 4.71
N LYS A 106 -11.21 6.12 4.93
CA LYS A 106 -11.87 7.36 5.38
C LYS A 106 -11.39 7.89 6.74
N ALA A 107 -10.74 7.05 7.54
CA ALA A 107 -10.23 7.43 8.85
C ALA A 107 -8.76 7.89 8.81
N THR A 108 -7.97 7.37 7.86
CA THR A 108 -6.51 7.55 7.82
C THR A 108 -6.00 8.27 6.58
N ALA A 109 -6.79 8.35 5.51
CA ALA A 109 -6.40 9.03 4.29
C ALA A 109 -6.66 10.54 4.37
N THR A 110 -5.95 11.24 3.50
CA THR A 110 -6.12 12.66 3.23
C THR A 110 -6.98 12.79 1.97
N PHE A 111 -8.01 13.63 2.00
CA PHE A 111 -8.92 13.86 0.87
C PHE A 111 -8.84 15.31 0.40
N HIS A 112 -9.15 15.56 -0.86
CA HIS A 112 -9.37 16.92 -1.35
C HIS A 112 -10.82 17.32 -1.07
N THR A 113 -11.01 18.49 -0.47
CA THR A 113 -12.32 19.11 -0.36
C THR A 113 -12.78 19.58 -1.75
N PHE A 114 -14.07 19.91 -1.87
CA PHE A 114 -14.61 20.49 -3.10
C PHE A 114 -13.92 21.81 -3.51
N THR A 115 -13.30 22.52 -2.57
CA THR A 115 -12.53 23.75 -2.83
C THR A 115 -11.06 23.48 -3.17
N GLY A 116 -10.63 22.21 -3.20
CA GLY A 116 -9.25 21.80 -3.45
C GLY A 116 -8.34 21.85 -2.22
N GLU A 117 -8.87 22.20 -1.05
CA GLU A 117 -8.11 22.14 0.20
C GLU A 117 -7.88 20.69 0.63
N VAL A 118 -6.73 20.44 1.24
CA VAL A 118 -6.33 19.12 1.69
C VAL A 118 -6.84 18.91 3.12
N ALA A 119 -7.82 18.02 3.29
CA ALA A 119 -8.36 17.69 4.60
C ALA A 119 -7.47 16.65 5.31
N ALA A 120 -7.02 16.99 6.52
CA ALA A 120 -6.20 16.11 7.34
C ALA A 120 -6.94 14.80 7.68
N PRO A 121 -6.21 13.68 7.90
CA PRO A 121 -6.81 12.43 8.35
C PRO A 121 -7.60 12.60 9.66
N LYS A 122 -8.69 11.84 9.80
CA LYS A 122 -9.46 11.81 11.06
C LYS A 122 -8.62 11.33 12.25
N TYR A 123 -7.72 10.37 12.01
CA TYR A 123 -6.79 9.85 13.01
C TYR A 123 -5.34 9.96 12.51
N PRO A 124 -4.68 11.12 12.69
CA PRO A 124 -3.33 11.37 12.14
C PRO A 124 -2.26 10.41 12.66
N ALA A 125 -2.27 10.10 13.96
CA ALA A 125 -1.30 9.16 14.54
C ALA A 125 -1.45 7.73 13.98
N LEU A 126 -2.69 7.29 13.73
CA LEU A 126 -2.94 6.01 13.09
C LEU A 126 -2.50 6.03 11.62
N ALA A 127 -2.74 7.13 10.91
CA ALA A 127 -2.29 7.29 9.54
C ALA A 127 -0.76 7.23 9.42
N GLU A 128 -0.05 7.89 10.33
CA GLU A 128 1.41 7.85 10.41
C GLU A 128 1.94 6.45 10.72
N ALA A 129 1.37 5.79 11.73
CA ALA A 129 1.76 4.42 12.09
C ALA A 129 1.50 3.43 10.94
N MET A 130 0.37 3.55 10.23
CA MET A 130 0.13 2.72 9.03
C MET A 130 1.12 3.05 7.90
N ALA A 131 1.43 4.32 7.67
CA ALA A 131 2.37 4.73 6.63
C ALA A 131 3.80 4.22 6.87
N SER A 132 4.20 4.05 8.14
CA SER A 132 5.46 3.42 8.53
C SER A 132 5.38 1.89 8.59
N GLY A 133 4.18 1.29 8.52
CA GLY A 133 3.95 -0.14 8.70
C GLY A 133 3.89 -0.61 10.16
N ALA A 134 3.83 0.31 11.12
CA ALA A 134 3.82 0.02 12.55
C ALA A 134 2.43 -0.30 13.14
N ALA A 135 1.35 -0.20 12.34
CA ALA A 135 -0.04 -0.43 12.74
C ALA A 135 -0.80 -1.30 11.73
#